data_AF-A0A951FIY4-F1
#
_entry.id   AF-A0A951FIY4-F1
#
_cell.length_a   1.000
_cell.length_b   1.000
_cell.length_c   1.000
_cell.angle_alpha   90.00
_cell.angle_beta   90.00
_cell.angle_gamma   90.00
#
_symmetry.space_group_name_H-M   'P 1'
#
loop_
_entity.id
_entity.type
_entity.pdbx_description
1 polymer ?
#
loop_
_entity_poly.entity_id
_entity_poly.type
_entity_poly.pdbx_seq_one_letter_code
_entity_poly.pdbx_strand_id
1 'polypeptide(L)'
;MHRLAIITAVLALLTSCSSFQDLNAESNPIVNKPTIMINWVDFIKLNGITYNAVRPGSGRSLDKADLGPEFAKAQFKVSENVHEPGYQTKDGDTAFLDRDTPIYTVQGYAPEFRLAATRDGALVMYEADTNPNAKLGSDLLDLRDKIQSIGIVSTDDGTTELAAITDTQQVSQLVEQILAAPVDQNREPVDDAGQSYFLEFRFKDGTSSSRMYWLGSGELVRGIFLPAEFTQAIQAAYQPAASATPAADS
;
A
#
# COMPACT_ATOMS: atom_id res chain seq x y z
N MET A 1 -47.79 -26.59 60.30
CA MET A 1 -49.27 -26.46 60.28
C MET A 1 -49.64 -25.45 59.21
N HIS A 2 -50.25 -25.93 58.12
CA HIS A 2 -50.63 -25.16 56.94
C HIS A 2 -51.92 -24.36 57.15
N ARG A 3 -51.95 -23.11 56.68
CA ARG A 3 -53.15 -22.40 56.20
C ARG A 3 -52.68 -21.48 55.05
N LEU A 4 -52.89 -21.87 53.79
CA LEU A 4 -54.12 -21.77 52.98
C LEU A 4 -54.39 -20.34 52.47
N ALA A 5 -53.86 -20.11 51.26
CA ALA A 5 -54.52 -19.64 50.04
C ALA A 5 -55.71 -18.65 50.06
N ILE A 6 -55.47 -17.53 49.37
CA ILE A 6 -56.22 -16.90 48.24
C ILE A 6 -57.66 -16.38 48.52
N ILE A 7 -57.98 -15.17 48.00
CA ILE A 7 -59.02 -14.88 46.97
C ILE A 7 -59.57 -13.42 47.05
N THR A 8 -59.52 -12.75 45.88
CA THR A 8 -60.33 -11.62 45.34
C THR A 8 -60.22 -10.24 45.99
N ALA A 9 -59.75 -9.22 45.26
CA ALA A 9 -60.41 -8.45 44.19
C ALA A 9 -61.28 -7.32 44.75
N VAL A 10 -61.01 -6.08 44.31
CA VAL A 10 -61.97 -5.11 43.74
C VAL A 10 -61.26 -3.78 43.55
N LEU A 11 -61.39 -3.29 42.32
CA LEU A 11 -60.97 -2.02 41.77
C LEU A 11 -61.83 -0.88 42.36
N ALA A 12 -61.21 0.20 42.84
CA ALA A 12 -61.86 1.50 43.01
C ALA A 12 -60.86 2.63 42.75
N LEU A 13 -61.07 3.32 41.63
CA LEU A 13 -60.43 4.57 41.25
C LEU A 13 -60.89 5.69 42.19
N LEU A 14 -59.95 6.41 42.79
CA LEU A 14 -60.16 7.78 43.23
C LEU A 14 -59.00 8.65 42.74
N THR A 15 -59.37 9.54 41.83
CA THR A 15 -58.60 10.62 41.24
C THR A 15 -58.16 11.62 42.29
N SER A 16 -56.87 11.95 42.30
CA SER A 16 -56.37 13.23 42.82
C SER A 16 -55.43 13.81 41.77
N CYS A 17 -55.87 14.91 41.15
CA CYS A 17 -55.01 15.77 40.35
C CYS A 17 -53.99 16.42 41.28
N SER A 18 -52.72 16.16 41.04
CA SER A 18 -51.63 17.00 41.52
C SER A 18 -50.75 17.30 40.31
N SER A 19 -50.68 18.57 39.97
CA SER A 19 -49.92 19.16 38.88
C SER A 19 -48.47 18.67 38.91
N PHE A 20 -48.12 17.75 38.01
CA PHE A 20 -46.74 17.50 37.64
C PHE A 20 -46.43 18.41 36.46
N GLN A 21 -45.43 19.27 36.67
CA GLN A 21 -44.84 20.11 35.64
C GLN A 21 -44.35 19.23 34.50
N ASP A 22 -44.77 19.57 33.28
CA ASP A 22 -44.18 19.08 32.05
C ASP A 22 -42.69 19.40 32.03
N LEU A 23 -41.86 18.45 32.47
CA LEU A 23 -40.50 18.35 31.99
C LEU A 23 -40.58 17.74 30.60
N ASN A 24 -40.81 18.58 29.60
CA ASN A 24 -40.36 18.32 28.24
C ASN A 24 -38.83 18.20 28.27
N ALA A 25 -38.34 17.03 28.67
CA ALA A 25 -37.05 16.57 28.24
C ALA A 25 -37.21 16.28 26.75
N GLU A 26 -36.83 17.25 25.92
CA GLU A 26 -36.46 16.98 24.53
C GLU A 26 -35.43 15.86 24.58
N SER A 27 -35.87 14.63 24.33
CA SER A 27 -34.99 13.52 24.02
C SER A 27 -34.37 13.83 22.67
N ASN A 28 -33.35 14.69 22.69
CA ASN A 28 -32.45 14.88 21.57
C ASN A 28 -31.95 13.47 21.24
N PRO A 29 -32.30 12.87 20.08
CA PRO A 29 -31.73 11.58 19.75
C PRO A 29 -30.23 11.82 19.71
N ILE A 30 -29.48 11.12 20.57
CA ILE A 30 -28.06 10.96 20.36
C ILE A 30 -27.98 10.25 19.02
N VAL A 31 -27.86 11.04 17.94
CA VAL A 31 -27.44 10.55 16.65
C VAL A 31 -26.03 10.06 16.93
N ASN A 32 -25.91 8.78 17.28
CA ASN A 32 -24.66 8.05 17.14
C ASN A 32 -24.34 8.12 15.64
N LYS A 33 -23.70 9.22 15.22
CA LYS A 33 -23.07 9.28 13.92
C LYS A 33 -22.12 8.09 13.91
N PRO A 34 -22.27 7.14 12.99
CA PRO A 34 -21.32 6.04 12.91
C PRO A 34 -19.93 6.66 12.78
N THR A 35 -19.04 6.35 13.71
CA THR A 35 -17.63 6.73 13.61
C THR A 35 -17.05 5.89 12.49
N ILE A 36 -16.98 6.46 11.29
CA ILE A 36 -16.37 5.79 10.14
C ILE A 36 -14.86 5.88 10.34
N MET A 37 -14.22 4.74 10.63
CA MET A 37 -12.77 4.63 10.60
C MET A 37 -12.34 4.34 9.17
N ILE A 38 -11.67 5.30 8.53
CA ILE A 38 -11.06 5.12 7.22
C ILE A 38 -9.72 4.42 7.44
N ASN A 39 -9.54 3.25 6.83
CA ASN A 39 -8.26 2.56 6.84
C ASN A 39 -7.37 3.14 5.74
N TRP A 40 -6.51 4.09 6.13
CA TRP A 40 -5.59 4.74 5.20
C TRP A 40 -4.40 3.84 4.85
N VAL A 41 -4.08 3.75 3.56
CA VAL A 41 -2.74 3.34 3.12
C VAL A 41 -1.74 4.40 3.57
N ASP A 42 -0.53 4.01 3.93
CA ASP A 42 0.53 4.95 4.29
C ASP A 42 1.08 5.64 3.04
N PHE A 43 0.67 6.89 2.82
CA PHE A 43 1.04 7.66 1.65
C PHE A 43 1.52 9.08 1.97
N ILE A 44 2.21 9.67 1.00
CA ILE A 44 2.51 11.09 0.86
C ILE A 44 2.02 11.53 -0.52
N LYS A 45 1.34 12.68 -0.63
CA LYS A 45 0.97 13.26 -1.92
C LYS A 45 1.66 14.59 -2.16
N LEU A 46 2.48 14.68 -3.20
CA LEU A 46 3.27 15.87 -3.53
C LEU A 46 3.39 16.02 -5.04
N ASN A 47 3.17 17.24 -5.55
CA ASN A 47 3.27 17.60 -6.97
C ASN A 47 2.43 16.68 -7.88
N GLY A 48 1.25 16.27 -7.42
CA GLY A 48 0.37 15.33 -8.11
C GLY A 48 0.79 13.85 -8.00
N ILE A 49 1.98 13.54 -7.50
CA ILE A 49 2.47 12.18 -7.32
C ILE A 49 2.02 11.66 -5.94
N THR A 50 1.44 10.46 -5.91
CA THR A 50 1.22 9.72 -4.66
C THR A 50 2.39 8.77 -4.47
N TYR A 51 3.00 8.82 -3.29
CA TYR A 51 4.05 7.92 -2.87
C TYR A 51 3.51 7.03 -1.76
N ASN A 52 3.68 5.72 -1.86
CA ASN A 52 3.30 4.78 -0.80
C ASN A 52 4.54 4.35 -0.02
N ALA A 53 4.37 4.13 1.28
CA ALA A 53 5.44 3.58 2.10
C ALA A 53 5.84 2.18 1.62
N VAL A 54 7.14 1.96 1.54
CA VAL A 54 7.71 0.65 1.25
C VAL A 54 7.51 -0.26 2.45
N ARG A 55 7.12 -1.50 2.19
CA ARG A 55 6.88 -2.51 3.24
C ARG A 55 8.14 -2.69 4.10
N PRO A 56 8.03 -2.68 5.44
CA PRO A 56 9.15 -3.02 6.30
C PRO A 56 9.70 -4.42 5.98
N GLY A 57 11.02 -4.56 5.98
CA GLY A 57 11.70 -5.82 5.67
C GLY A 57 12.04 -6.04 4.19
N SER A 58 11.58 -5.17 3.29
CA SER A 58 12.05 -5.14 1.89
C SER A 58 13.44 -4.48 1.83
N GLY A 59 14.50 -5.30 1.77
CA GLY A 59 15.88 -4.83 1.75
C GLY A 59 16.32 -4.18 3.07
N ARG A 60 17.42 -3.43 3.04
CA ARG A 60 17.89 -2.67 4.22
C ARG A 60 16.98 -1.47 4.49
N SER A 61 16.85 -1.11 5.76
CA SER A 61 16.24 0.16 6.17
C SER A 61 17.15 1.35 5.84
N LEU A 62 16.53 2.51 5.65
CA LEU A 62 17.26 3.78 5.50
C LEU A 62 17.81 4.26 6.85
N ASP A 63 18.95 4.94 6.80
CA ASP A 63 19.51 5.70 7.89
C ASP A 63 19.73 7.17 7.50
N LYS A 64 20.24 7.99 8.43
CA LYS A 64 20.41 9.43 8.21
C LYS A 64 21.41 9.76 7.10
N ALA A 65 22.38 8.89 6.82
CA ALA A 65 23.36 9.09 5.76
C ALA A 65 22.75 8.92 4.37
N ASP A 66 21.61 8.24 4.25
CA ASP A 66 20.87 8.08 2.99
C ASP A 66 20.03 9.31 2.61
N LEU A 67 19.82 10.24 3.55
CA LEU A 67 18.98 11.40 3.32
C LEU A 67 19.72 12.45 2.49
N GLY A 68 19.05 12.96 1.45
CA GLY A 68 19.45 14.16 0.75
C GLY A 68 18.82 15.42 1.37
N PRO A 69 18.77 16.53 0.62
CA PRO A 69 18.09 17.75 1.05
C PRO A 69 16.61 17.54 1.40
N GLU A 70 16.09 18.40 2.28
CA GLU A 70 14.65 18.54 2.49
C GLU A 70 13.99 18.92 1.16
N PHE A 71 13.00 18.12 0.76
CA PHE A 71 12.24 18.28 -0.48
C PHE A 71 10.94 19.05 -0.24
N ALA A 72 10.26 18.73 0.87
CA ALA A 72 8.99 19.34 1.26
C ALA A 72 8.73 19.14 2.76
N LYS A 73 7.60 19.68 3.22
CA LYS A 73 7.04 19.39 4.54
C LYS A 73 5.60 18.90 4.43
N ALA A 74 5.22 17.96 5.28
CA ALA A 74 3.85 17.52 5.43
C ALA A 74 2.96 18.71 5.82
N GLN A 75 1.81 18.88 5.17
CA GLN A 75 0.90 20.01 5.41
C GLN A 75 -0.35 19.57 6.20
N PHE A 76 -0.78 18.32 6.00
CA PHE A 76 -2.00 17.80 6.59
C PHE A 76 -1.94 16.28 6.78
N LYS A 77 -2.36 15.80 7.95
CA LYS A 77 -2.43 14.38 8.30
C LYS A 77 -3.86 13.88 8.18
N VAL A 78 -4.16 13.02 7.22
CA VAL A 78 -5.55 12.61 6.96
C VAL A 78 -6.09 11.61 7.97
N SER A 79 -5.25 10.73 8.54
CA SER A 79 -5.70 9.65 9.45
C SER A 79 -6.46 10.12 10.69
N GLU A 80 -6.15 11.31 11.21
CA GLU A 80 -6.76 11.86 12.42
C GLU A 80 -7.74 13.00 12.13
N ASN A 81 -7.70 13.56 10.92
CA ASN A 81 -8.43 14.79 10.59
C ASN A 81 -9.50 14.61 9.50
N VAL A 82 -9.60 13.42 8.90
CA VAL A 82 -10.61 13.09 7.87
C VAL A 82 -11.49 11.95 8.35
N HIS A 83 -12.81 12.21 8.39
CA HIS A 83 -13.82 11.22 8.76
C HIS A 83 -14.86 11.00 7.64
N GLU A 84 -14.68 11.65 6.50
CA GLU A 84 -15.58 11.58 5.36
C GLU A 84 -14.99 10.65 4.28
N PRO A 85 -15.64 9.51 3.96
CA PRO A 85 -15.12 8.56 2.97
C PRO A 85 -14.94 9.13 1.56
N GLY A 86 -15.63 10.22 1.22
CA GLY A 86 -15.53 10.89 -0.08
C GLY A 86 -14.35 11.86 -0.21
N TYR A 87 -13.51 12.00 0.81
CA TYR A 87 -12.40 12.94 0.81
C TYR A 87 -11.41 12.65 -0.34
N GLN A 88 -11.12 13.68 -1.13
CA GLN A 88 -10.16 13.61 -2.22
C GLN A 88 -8.81 14.14 -1.74
N THR A 89 -7.80 13.27 -1.70
CA THR A 89 -6.45 13.65 -1.27
C THR A 89 -5.81 14.62 -2.26
N LYS A 90 -5.04 15.56 -1.74
CA LYS A 90 -4.37 16.63 -2.49
C LYS A 90 -2.92 16.81 -2.05
N ASP A 91 -2.17 17.61 -2.79
CA ASP A 91 -0.77 17.87 -2.48
C ASP A 91 -0.59 18.45 -1.07
N GLY A 92 0.39 17.91 -0.34
CA GLY A 92 0.65 18.22 1.06
C GLY A 92 -0.06 17.29 2.06
N ASP A 93 -1.03 16.49 1.59
CA ASP A 93 -1.64 15.45 2.41
C ASP A 93 -0.68 14.29 2.63
N THR A 94 -0.68 13.77 3.85
CA THR A 94 -0.02 12.53 4.22
C THR A 94 -0.97 11.68 5.05
N ALA A 95 -0.83 10.36 4.99
CA ALA A 95 -1.63 9.47 5.80
C ALA A 95 -1.34 9.66 7.29
N PHE A 96 -0.06 9.65 7.68
CA PHE A 96 0.35 9.51 9.06
C PHE A 96 1.40 10.50 9.55
N LEU A 97 1.91 11.41 8.70
CA LEU A 97 2.92 12.38 9.13
C LEU A 97 2.25 13.63 9.72
N ASP A 98 2.69 14.04 10.89
CA ASP A 98 2.22 15.29 11.49
C ASP A 98 2.64 16.50 10.64
N ARG A 99 1.88 17.59 10.73
CA ARG A 99 2.21 18.84 10.03
C ARG A 99 3.64 19.28 10.36
N ASP A 100 4.30 19.87 9.36
CA ASP A 100 5.69 20.36 9.41
C ASP A 100 6.75 19.26 9.52
N THR A 101 6.36 17.97 9.50
CA THR A 101 7.32 16.87 9.37
C THR A 101 8.10 17.02 8.06
N PRO A 102 9.44 17.09 8.11
CA PRO A 102 10.27 17.23 6.91
C PRO A 102 10.27 15.93 6.11
N ILE A 103 10.16 16.08 4.79
CA ILE A 103 10.21 15.02 3.80
C ILE A 103 11.47 15.27 2.98
N TYR A 104 12.36 14.29 2.92
CA TYR A 104 13.67 14.38 2.32
C TYR A 104 13.71 13.63 1.00
N THR A 105 14.57 14.09 0.10
CA THR A 105 15.06 13.26 -1.00
C THR A 105 15.90 12.09 -0.47
N VAL A 106 16.00 11.01 -1.22
CA VAL A 106 16.94 9.91 -0.93
C VAL A 106 18.15 10.04 -1.84
N GLN A 107 19.36 10.00 -1.28
CA GLN A 107 20.59 10.17 -2.05
C GLN A 107 20.69 9.12 -3.17
N GLY A 108 21.04 9.58 -4.37
CA GLY A 108 21.21 8.70 -5.53
C GLY A 108 19.92 8.36 -6.28
N TYR A 109 18.76 8.88 -5.86
CA TYR A 109 17.46 8.66 -6.52
C TYR A 109 16.78 9.96 -6.91
N ALA A 110 16.00 9.91 -7.99
CA ALA A 110 15.08 10.99 -8.35
C ALA A 110 13.99 11.16 -7.26
N PRO A 111 13.64 12.40 -6.86
CA PRO A 111 12.58 12.64 -5.89
C PRO A 111 11.19 12.24 -6.41
N GLU A 112 11.01 12.20 -7.73
CA GLU A 112 9.80 11.67 -8.37
C GLU A 112 9.65 10.16 -8.19
N PHE A 113 10.72 9.43 -7.83
CA PHE A 113 10.67 8.01 -7.52
C PHE A 113 10.64 7.76 -6.02
N ARG A 114 11.55 8.34 -5.24
CA ARG A 114 11.77 7.93 -3.84
C ARG A 114 12.00 9.11 -2.90
N LEU A 115 11.26 9.10 -1.81
CA LEU A 115 11.35 10.07 -0.71
C LEU A 115 11.50 9.34 0.63
N ALA A 116 11.87 10.08 1.67
CA ALA A 116 11.94 9.56 3.01
C ALA A 116 11.41 10.56 4.04
N ALA A 117 10.77 10.06 5.08
CA ALA A 117 10.33 10.88 6.21
C ALA A 117 10.42 10.09 7.51
N THR A 118 10.58 10.78 8.63
CA THR A 118 10.53 10.14 9.95
C THR A 118 9.08 9.99 10.37
N ARG A 119 8.69 8.76 10.73
CA ARG A 119 7.41 8.45 11.36
C ARG A 119 7.65 7.57 12.58
N ASP A 120 7.07 7.92 13.72
CA ASP A 120 7.19 7.18 14.98
C ASP A 120 8.65 6.88 15.38
N GLY A 121 9.55 7.83 15.09
CA GLY A 121 10.98 7.72 15.39
C GLY A 121 11.81 6.88 14.41
N ALA A 122 11.21 6.30 13.37
CA ALA A 122 11.89 5.54 12.33
C ALA A 122 11.84 6.26 10.98
N LEU A 123 12.91 6.12 10.18
CA LEU A 123 12.89 6.56 8.78
C LEU A 123 12.08 5.57 7.94
N VAL A 124 11.09 6.11 7.25
CA VAL A 124 10.22 5.37 6.33
C VAL A 124 10.54 5.83 4.91
N MET A 125 10.77 4.87 4.04
CA MET A 125 10.96 5.08 2.61
C MET A 125 9.60 5.08 1.91
N TYR A 126 9.39 6.04 1.03
CA TYR A 126 8.18 6.18 0.22
C TYR A 126 8.57 6.12 -1.25
N GLU A 127 7.83 5.36 -2.04
CA GLU A 127 8.05 5.22 -3.48
C GLU A 127 6.84 5.64 -4.28
N ALA A 128 7.07 6.21 -5.45
CA ALA A 128 6.02 6.60 -6.36
C ALA A 128 5.12 5.42 -6.71
N ASP A 129 3.82 5.70 -6.57
CA ASP A 129 2.73 4.76 -6.75
C ASP A 129 1.85 5.24 -7.90
N THR A 130 1.41 6.50 -7.86
CA THR A 130 0.69 7.13 -8.98
C THR A 130 1.31 8.45 -9.37
N ASN A 131 1.38 8.71 -10.67
CA ASN A 131 1.77 9.97 -11.26
C ASN A 131 0.86 10.22 -12.47
N PRO A 132 -0.05 11.20 -12.42
CA PRO A 132 -1.03 11.44 -13.49
C PRO A 132 -0.38 11.85 -14.82
N ASN A 133 0.90 12.23 -14.81
CA ASN A 133 1.66 12.59 -15.99
C ASN A 133 2.57 11.46 -16.50
N ALA A 134 2.59 10.29 -15.84
CA ALA A 134 3.42 9.16 -16.26
C ALA A 134 2.97 8.62 -17.61
N LYS A 135 3.93 8.46 -18.51
CA LYS A 135 3.77 7.89 -19.85
C LYS A 135 4.67 6.68 -20.05
N LEU A 136 5.80 6.65 -19.35
CA LEU A 136 6.79 5.58 -19.39
C LEU A 136 7.08 5.08 -17.98
N GLY A 137 7.57 3.85 -17.85
CA GLY A 137 7.97 3.29 -16.55
C GLY A 137 9.04 4.15 -15.85
N SER A 138 9.88 4.87 -16.61
CA SER A 138 10.84 5.83 -16.05
C SER A 138 10.22 7.03 -15.34
N ASP A 139 8.94 7.33 -15.57
CA ASP A 139 8.22 8.41 -14.88
C ASP A 139 7.72 7.99 -13.49
N LEU A 140 7.86 6.70 -13.16
CA LEU A 140 7.48 6.09 -11.88
C LEU A 140 8.66 5.43 -11.17
N LEU A 141 9.69 4.98 -11.91
CA LEU A 141 10.77 4.15 -11.37
C LEU A 141 12.13 4.69 -11.80
N ASP A 142 13.07 4.76 -10.85
CA ASP A 142 14.47 5.13 -11.11
C ASP A 142 15.39 3.92 -10.90
N LEU A 143 15.43 3.02 -11.88
CA LEU A 143 16.12 1.73 -11.78
C LEU A 143 17.48 1.69 -12.51
N ARG A 144 17.67 2.55 -13.52
CA ARG A 144 18.81 2.47 -14.44
C ARG A 144 20.13 2.51 -13.68
N ASP A 145 20.98 1.52 -13.94
CA ASP A 145 22.29 1.28 -13.32
C ASP A 145 22.29 1.09 -11.79
N LYS A 146 21.11 1.02 -11.15
CA LYS A 146 20.98 0.91 -9.69
C LYS A 146 20.61 -0.50 -9.23
N ILE A 147 20.09 -1.35 -10.12
CA ILE A 147 19.70 -2.72 -9.79
C ILE A 147 20.90 -3.67 -9.79
N GLN A 148 21.00 -4.49 -8.75
CA GLN A 148 21.94 -5.59 -8.60
C GLN A 148 21.36 -6.92 -9.09
N SER A 149 20.10 -7.20 -8.76
CA SER A 149 19.39 -8.42 -9.17
C SER A 149 17.88 -8.23 -9.12
N ILE A 150 17.15 -9.12 -9.78
CA ILE A 150 15.68 -9.16 -9.75
C ILE A 150 15.27 -10.51 -9.16
N GLY A 151 14.65 -10.49 -7.98
CA GLY A 151 14.05 -11.67 -7.37
C GLY A 151 12.64 -11.92 -7.91
N ILE A 152 12.28 -13.20 -8.08
CA ILE A 152 10.91 -13.64 -8.38
C ILE A 152 10.38 -14.28 -7.10
N VAL A 153 9.39 -13.65 -6.49
CA VAL A 153 8.87 -13.99 -5.16
C VAL A 153 7.41 -14.43 -5.25
N SER A 154 7.05 -15.46 -4.49
CA SER A 154 5.70 -16.00 -4.44
C SER A 154 4.69 -14.95 -3.97
N THR A 155 3.55 -14.86 -4.65
CA THR A 155 2.41 -14.05 -4.23
C THR A 155 1.59 -14.70 -3.11
N ASP A 156 1.80 -15.99 -2.82
CA ASP A 156 1.05 -16.71 -1.79
C ASP A 156 1.40 -16.22 -0.37
N ASP A 157 2.69 -15.95 -0.13
CA ASP A 157 3.20 -15.46 1.15
C ASP A 157 3.96 -14.12 1.05
N GLY A 158 4.28 -13.67 -0.17
CA GLY A 158 5.03 -12.43 -0.40
C GLY A 158 6.46 -12.44 0.12
N THR A 159 7.05 -13.62 0.38
CA THR A 159 8.38 -13.77 0.99
C THR A 159 9.22 -14.90 0.42
N THR A 160 8.61 -15.99 -0.07
CA THR A 160 9.34 -17.12 -0.64
C THR A 160 9.93 -16.74 -1.99
N GLU A 161 11.26 -16.68 -2.07
CA GLU A 161 11.99 -16.49 -3.33
C GLU A 161 11.97 -17.78 -4.15
N LEU A 162 11.40 -17.69 -5.35
CA LEU A 162 11.25 -18.79 -6.29
C LEU A 162 12.43 -18.88 -7.25
N ALA A 163 12.99 -17.73 -7.64
CA ALA A 163 14.15 -17.62 -8.52
C ALA A 163 14.77 -16.22 -8.41
N ALA A 164 15.98 -16.06 -8.94
CA ALA A 164 16.66 -14.77 -9.04
C ALA A 164 17.34 -14.61 -10.40
N ILE A 165 17.23 -13.43 -11.00
CA ILE A 165 17.97 -13.02 -12.18
C ILE A 165 19.16 -12.19 -11.73
N THR A 166 20.37 -12.73 -11.89
CA THR A 166 21.63 -12.13 -11.40
C THR A 166 22.63 -11.82 -12.50
N ASP A 167 22.42 -12.32 -13.72
CA ASP A 167 23.24 -11.94 -14.87
C ASP A 167 23.09 -10.44 -15.15
N THR A 168 24.19 -9.70 -15.07
CA THR A 168 24.15 -8.23 -15.10
C THR A 168 23.67 -7.69 -16.46
N GLN A 169 23.98 -8.39 -17.55
CA GLN A 169 23.52 -7.98 -18.88
C GLN A 169 22.01 -8.19 -19.02
N GLN A 170 21.50 -9.33 -18.54
CA GLN A 170 20.07 -9.61 -18.52
C GLN A 170 19.31 -8.65 -17.60
N VAL A 171 19.81 -8.38 -16.40
CA VAL A 171 19.23 -7.39 -15.48
C VAL A 171 19.14 -6.02 -16.15
N SER A 172 20.21 -5.56 -16.79
CA SER A 172 20.22 -4.27 -17.50
C SER A 172 19.19 -4.24 -18.63
N GLN A 173 19.07 -5.31 -19.42
CA GLN A 173 18.08 -5.40 -20.50
C GLN A 173 16.64 -5.33 -19.97
N LEU A 174 16.33 -6.07 -18.91
CA LEU A 174 15.00 -6.07 -18.29
C LEU A 174 14.67 -4.72 -17.66
N VAL A 175 15.64 -4.07 -17.03
CA VAL A 175 15.48 -2.71 -16.49
C VAL A 175 15.17 -1.72 -17.62
N GLU A 176 15.87 -1.77 -18.75
CA GLU A 176 15.58 -0.88 -19.88
C GLU A 176 14.19 -1.12 -20.47
N GLN A 177 13.74 -2.38 -20.54
CA GLN A 177 12.37 -2.69 -20.94
C GLN A 177 11.33 -2.08 -19.98
N ILE A 178 11.57 -2.15 -18.67
CA ILE A 178 10.68 -1.51 -17.67
C ILE A 178 10.65 0.00 -17.85
N LEU A 179 11.81 0.64 -17.96
CA LEU A 179 11.88 2.09 -18.03
C LEU A 179 11.29 2.65 -19.33
N ALA A 180 11.36 1.88 -20.42
CA ALA A 180 10.79 2.26 -21.72
C ALA A 180 9.33 1.80 -21.91
N ALA A 181 8.78 0.98 -21.01
CA ALA A 181 7.42 0.46 -21.15
C ALA A 181 6.37 1.57 -21.02
N PRO A 182 5.29 1.54 -21.84
CA PRO A 182 4.20 2.49 -21.73
C PRO A 182 3.46 2.35 -20.40
N VAL A 183 2.98 3.48 -19.88
CA VAL A 183 2.18 3.56 -18.66
C VAL A 183 0.75 3.98 -18.97
N ASP A 184 -0.22 3.23 -18.44
CA ASP A 184 -1.62 3.63 -18.37
C ASP A 184 -2.20 3.30 -16.98
N GLN A 185 -2.23 4.30 -16.10
CA GLN A 185 -2.72 4.17 -14.73
C GLN A 185 -4.24 4.30 -14.58
N ASN A 186 -4.95 4.57 -15.69
CA ASN A 186 -6.41 4.68 -15.70
C ASN A 186 -7.10 3.39 -16.17
N ARG A 187 -6.31 2.40 -16.57
CA ARG A 187 -6.84 1.12 -17.03
C ARG A 187 -7.37 0.33 -15.84
N GLU A 188 -8.57 -0.21 -15.99
CA GLU A 188 -9.13 -1.14 -15.01
C GLU A 188 -8.26 -2.41 -14.92
N PRO A 189 -8.00 -2.93 -13.71
CA PRO A 189 -7.35 -4.22 -13.53
C PRO A 189 -8.07 -5.31 -14.33
N VAL A 190 -7.30 -6.23 -14.91
CA VAL A 190 -7.88 -7.37 -15.63
C VAL A 190 -8.30 -8.43 -14.61
N ASP A 191 -9.60 -8.76 -14.56
CA ASP A 191 -10.21 -9.71 -13.59
C ASP A 191 -9.60 -11.13 -13.60
N ASP A 192 -8.95 -11.53 -14.71
CA ASP A 192 -8.21 -12.79 -14.85
C ASP A 192 -6.83 -12.55 -15.49
N ALA A 193 -5.98 -11.83 -14.77
CA ALA A 193 -4.61 -11.55 -15.21
C ALA A 193 -3.67 -12.77 -15.10
N GLY A 194 -4.18 -13.94 -14.68
CA GLY A 194 -3.46 -15.20 -14.56
C GLY A 194 -2.42 -15.23 -13.43
N GLN A 195 -1.41 -16.09 -13.60
CA GLN A 195 -0.29 -16.23 -12.66
C GLN A 195 0.41 -14.88 -12.44
N SER A 196 0.73 -14.58 -11.18
CA SER A 196 1.51 -13.41 -10.80
C SER A 196 2.67 -13.77 -9.88
N TYR A 197 3.63 -12.86 -9.81
CA TYR A 197 4.78 -12.89 -8.91
C TYR A 197 5.01 -11.50 -8.34
N PHE A 198 5.61 -11.41 -7.15
CA PHE A 198 6.31 -10.18 -6.78
C PHE A 198 7.69 -10.18 -7.45
N LEU A 199 7.99 -9.11 -8.19
CA LEU A 199 9.34 -8.83 -8.65
C LEU A 199 10.02 -7.95 -7.61
N GLU A 200 11.07 -8.48 -6.99
CA GLU A 200 11.88 -7.79 -6.00
C GLU A 200 13.12 -7.19 -6.68
N PHE A 201 13.09 -5.89 -6.92
CA PHE A 201 14.22 -5.14 -7.45
C PHE A 201 15.20 -4.84 -6.32
N ARG A 202 16.34 -5.53 -6.29
CA ARG A 202 17.37 -5.34 -5.27
C ARG A 202 18.38 -4.34 -5.76
N PHE A 203 18.51 -3.22 -5.05
CA PHE A 203 19.41 -2.13 -5.43
C PHE A 203 20.82 -2.39 -4.92
N LYS A 204 21.81 -1.83 -5.62
CA LYS A 204 23.24 -1.94 -5.27
C LYS A 204 23.58 -1.33 -3.90
N ASP A 205 22.75 -0.41 -3.42
CA ASP A 205 22.88 0.17 -2.09
C ASP A 205 22.31 -0.73 -0.99
N GLY A 206 21.67 -1.85 -1.32
CA GLY A 206 21.06 -2.81 -0.38
C GLY A 206 19.58 -2.54 -0.07
N THR A 207 18.99 -1.46 -0.57
CA THR A 207 17.52 -1.25 -0.51
C THR A 207 16.80 -2.14 -1.54
N SER A 208 15.48 -2.28 -1.41
CA SER A 208 14.67 -3.02 -2.37
C SER A 208 13.33 -2.35 -2.67
N SER A 209 12.82 -2.62 -3.88
CA SER A 209 11.44 -2.30 -4.28
C SER A 209 10.73 -3.58 -4.71
N SER A 210 9.52 -3.79 -4.21
CA SER A 210 8.67 -4.91 -4.63
C SER A 210 7.51 -4.40 -5.48
N ARG A 211 7.26 -5.05 -6.62
CA ARG A 211 6.06 -4.78 -7.46
C ARG A 211 5.50 -6.10 -7.95
N MET A 212 4.19 -6.26 -7.87
CA MET A 212 3.55 -7.44 -8.46
C MET A 212 3.54 -7.34 -9.98
N TYR A 213 3.76 -8.47 -10.64
CA TYR A 213 3.79 -8.64 -12.08
C TYR A 213 2.84 -9.75 -12.49
N TRP A 214 1.95 -9.48 -13.43
CA TRP A 214 1.03 -10.48 -13.98
C TRP A 214 1.51 -10.98 -15.33
N LEU A 215 1.71 -12.29 -15.44
CA LEU A 215 2.20 -12.90 -16.67
C LEU A 215 1.20 -12.79 -17.82
N GLY A 216 -0.11 -12.85 -17.53
CA GLY A 216 -1.15 -12.86 -18.55
C GLY A 216 -1.33 -11.52 -19.25
N SER A 217 -1.27 -10.42 -18.50
CA SER A 217 -1.39 -9.05 -19.03
C SER A 217 -0.06 -8.42 -19.43
N GLY A 218 1.06 -8.92 -18.87
CA GLY A 218 2.36 -8.25 -18.97
C GLY A 218 2.43 -6.96 -18.14
N GLU A 219 1.53 -6.78 -17.18
CA GLU A 219 1.52 -5.59 -16.34
C GLU A 219 2.42 -5.77 -15.12
N LEU A 220 3.34 -4.83 -14.92
CA LEU A 220 3.94 -4.54 -13.62
C LEU A 220 3.05 -3.48 -12.93
N VAL A 221 2.60 -3.78 -11.71
CA VAL A 221 1.63 -2.98 -10.93
C VAL A 221 1.86 -1.48 -11.09
N ARG A 222 0.75 -0.75 -11.25
CA ARG A 222 0.66 0.69 -11.60
C ARG A 222 0.74 0.97 -13.09
N GLY A 223 0.23 0.03 -13.89
CA GLY A 223 -0.06 0.25 -15.30
C GLY A 223 1.17 0.27 -16.21
N ILE A 224 2.30 -0.33 -15.81
CA ILE A 224 3.49 -0.43 -16.65
C ILE A 224 3.38 -1.71 -17.49
N PHE A 225 3.17 -1.57 -18.81
CA PHE A 225 2.92 -2.72 -19.70
C PHE A 225 4.18 -3.16 -20.43
N LEU A 226 4.71 -4.31 -20.01
CA LEU A 226 5.96 -4.87 -20.48
C LEU A 226 5.78 -5.69 -21.75
N PRO A 227 6.81 -5.77 -22.61
CA PRO A 227 6.73 -6.54 -23.84
C PRO A 227 6.83 -8.05 -23.55
N ALA A 228 6.41 -8.88 -24.51
CA ALA A 228 6.32 -10.33 -24.32
C ALA A 228 7.68 -10.98 -24.00
N GLU A 229 8.79 -10.39 -24.48
CA GLU A 229 10.14 -10.88 -24.17
C GLU A 229 10.45 -10.79 -22.68
N PHE A 230 9.90 -9.79 -21.98
CA PHE A 230 10.04 -9.67 -20.52
C PHE A 230 9.39 -10.86 -19.82
N THR A 231 8.14 -11.19 -20.18
CA THR A 231 7.43 -12.37 -19.64
C THR A 231 8.21 -13.66 -19.87
N GLN A 232 8.77 -13.83 -21.07
CA GLN A 232 9.58 -15.01 -21.40
C GLN A 232 10.83 -15.09 -20.51
N ALA A 233 11.49 -13.97 -20.22
CA ALA A 233 12.64 -13.95 -19.33
C ALA A 233 12.28 -14.32 -17.89
N ILE A 234 11.15 -13.82 -17.36
CA ILE A 234 10.65 -14.20 -16.03
C ILE A 234 10.32 -15.70 -15.97
N GLN A 235 9.62 -16.22 -16.98
CA GLN A 235 9.28 -17.64 -17.06
C GLN A 235 10.50 -18.55 -17.23
N ALA A 236 11.51 -18.12 -17.99
CA ALA A 236 12.75 -18.85 -18.15
C ALA A 236 13.56 -18.93 -16.84
N ALA A 237 13.56 -17.85 -16.06
CA ALA A 237 14.22 -17.81 -14.75
C ALA A 237 13.51 -18.70 -13.70
N TYR A 238 12.19 -18.85 -13.81
CA TYR A 238 11.37 -19.65 -12.90
C TYR A 238 11.35 -21.17 -13.20
N GLN A 239 11.97 -21.67 -14.29
CA GLN A 239 11.87 -23.09 -14.67
C GLN A 239 12.07 -24.00 -13.44
N PRO A 240 11.03 -24.69 -12.96
CA PRO A 240 11.17 -25.57 -11.81
C PRO A 240 12.21 -26.58 -12.21
N ALA A 241 13.26 -26.73 -11.38
CA ALA A 241 14.35 -27.66 -11.63
C ALA A 241 13.75 -28.95 -12.20
N ALA A 242 14.04 -29.22 -13.47
CA ALA A 242 13.53 -30.38 -14.17
C ALA A 242 13.75 -31.58 -13.24
N SER A 243 12.64 -32.25 -12.91
CA SER A 243 12.55 -33.35 -11.98
C SER A 243 13.84 -34.17 -12.00
N ALA A 244 14.61 -34.10 -10.91
CA ALA A 244 15.66 -35.05 -10.65
C ALA A 244 15.00 -36.43 -10.73
N THR A 245 15.22 -37.11 -11.85
CA THR A 245 14.75 -38.48 -12.06
C THR A 245 15.37 -39.30 -10.93
N PRO A 246 14.59 -40.01 -10.10
CA PRO A 246 15.19 -40.95 -9.18
C PRO A 246 15.99 -41.94 -10.04
N ALA A 247 17.29 -42.02 -9.79
CA ALA A 247 18.10 -43.10 -10.34
C ALA A 247 17.37 -44.40 -10.02
N ALA A 248 16.97 -45.12 -11.06
CA ALA A 248 16.47 -46.47 -10.93
C ALA A 248 17.67 -47.33 -10.47
N ASP A 249 17.70 -47.64 -9.18
CA ASP A 249 18.58 -48.69 -8.67
C ASP A 249 18.17 -50.02 -9.32
N SER A 250 19.18 -50.70 -9.86
CA SER A 250 19.11 -52.06 -10.43
C SER A 250 19.85 -53.03 -9.51
#